data_AF-A0A182V6X4-F1
#
_entry.id   AF-A0A182V6X4-F1
#
_cell.length_a   1.000
_cell.length_b   1.000
_cell.length_c   1.000
_cell.angle_alpha   90.00
_cell.angle_beta   90.00
_cell.angle_gamma   90.00
#
_symmetry.space_group_name_H-M   'P 1'
#
loop_
_entity.id
_entity.type
_entity.pdbx_description
1 polymer ?
#
loop_
_entity_poly.entity_id
_entity_poly.type
_entity_poly.pdbx_seq_one_letter_code
_entity_poly.pdbx_strand_id
1 'polypeptide(L)'
;LNREPGHLGLLASGEAIFIYLVPALLHLNGFILAVFIYRFADNEQLQNLIERVFILSSNPRRLVLTLWLYFGLGLVWLGVSIAYVTLIGIDGVTVFERFLSFGWTGGLARWTHTGELLRALLSVTLFLHDLLQMVVIVSYSLMCYMLRCYLKALKEKLLLHTIEPLNWMREICEFRKLLHHLNTKISLPVASLTVLNLSYTVSSVAHLFHNMTACPINIFTASLANILLWLVIALVPFFQAASLTVTCRQTQSCGHLISIRPFVHRNTSSEDLNTVLLYASSLKMSAKLFRMPVSAHYLCFLVLVCFIGVLTFGMCLNISLGRL
;
A
#
# COMPACT_ATOMS: atom_id res chain seq x y z
N LEU A 1 13.69 -0.68 49.29
CA LEU A 1 14.92 0.07 48.94
C LEU A 1 15.75 -0.81 48.02
N ASN A 2 16.33 -0.22 46.97
CA ASN A 2 17.19 -0.82 45.93
C ASN A 2 16.54 -1.73 44.88
N ARG A 3 15.77 -1.12 43.96
CA ARG A 3 15.74 -1.58 42.56
C ARG A 3 16.86 -0.83 41.84
N GLU A 4 17.80 -1.56 41.27
CA GLU A 4 18.98 -0.99 40.59
C GLU A 4 18.58 -0.07 39.42
N PRO A 5 19.15 1.14 39.33
CA PRO A 5 18.84 2.11 38.28
C PRO A 5 19.27 1.64 36.86
N GLY A 6 20.11 0.60 36.76
CA GLY A 6 20.57 0.04 35.48
C GLY A 6 19.48 -0.72 34.71
N HIS A 7 18.57 -1.42 35.39
CA HIS A 7 17.50 -2.18 34.72
C HIS A 7 16.40 -1.29 34.15
N LEU A 8 16.12 -0.14 34.79
CA LEU A 8 15.15 0.84 34.30
C LEU A 8 15.66 1.57 33.05
N GLY A 9 16.97 1.89 33.02
CA GLY A 9 17.62 2.50 31.86
C GLY A 9 17.68 1.57 30.65
N LEU A 10 17.89 0.26 30.85
CA LEU A 10 17.92 -0.71 29.76
C LEU A 10 16.53 -0.93 29.15
N LEU A 11 15.48 -1.03 29.98
CA LEU A 11 14.08 -1.11 29.53
C LEU A 11 13.66 0.15 28.77
N ALA A 12 13.99 1.34 29.30
CA ALA A 12 13.73 2.61 28.61
C ALA A 12 14.51 2.73 27.29
N SER A 13 15.74 2.20 27.22
CA SER A 13 16.53 2.18 25.98
C SER A 13 15.95 1.22 24.94
N GLY A 14 15.46 0.04 25.35
CA GLY A 14 14.81 -0.91 24.47
C GLY A 14 13.51 -0.37 23.89
N GLU A 15 12.66 0.22 24.74
CA GLU A 15 11.42 0.87 24.31
C GLU A 15 11.70 2.02 23.33
N ALA A 16 12.69 2.87 23.60
CA ALA A 16 13.05 3.95 22.69
C ALA A 16 13.54 3.45 21.32
N ILE A 17 14.29 2.34 21.28
CA ILE A 17 14.78 1.73 20.03
C ILE A 17 13.62 1.21 19.18
N PHE A 18 12.68 0.47 19.77
CA PHE A 18 11.58 -0.15 19.01
C PHE A 18 10.44 0.83 18.67
N ILE A 19 10.24 1.88 19.49
CA ILE A 19 9.19 2.88 19.25
C ILE A 19 9.65 3.96 18.26
N TYR A 20 10.92 4.39 18.32
CA TYR A 20 11.39 5.53 17.54
C TYR A 20 12.45 5.16 16.50
N LEU A 21 13.48 4.40 16.86
CA LEU A 21 14.62 4.16 15.97
C LEU A 21 14.28 3.22 14.81
N VAL A 22 13.69 2.05 15.11
CA VAL A 22 13.38 1.04 14.08
C VAL A 22 12.36 1.56 13.06
N PRO A 23 11.22 2.17 13.46
CA PRO A 23 10.28 2.78 12.52
C PRO A 23 10.91 3.88 11.65
N ALA A 24 11.73 4.76 12.25
CA ALA A 24 12.40 5.83 11.52
C ALA A 24 13.41 5.30 10.49
N LEU A 25 14.20 4.28 10.84
CA LEU A 25 15.13 3.64 9.90
C LEU A 25 14.40 2.93 8.76
N LEU A 26 13.27 2.27 9.05
CA LEU A 26 12.47 1.59 8.03
C LEU A 26 11.83 2.59 7.07
N HIS A 27 11.31 3.70 7.57
CA HIS A 27 10.79 4.78 6.74
C HIS A 27 11.87 5.46 5.92
N LEU A 28 13.03 5.79 6.52
CA LEU A 28 14.18 6.34 5.82
C LEU A 28 14.67 5.40 4.71
N ASN A 29 14.71 4.09 4.96
CA ASN A 29 15.03 3.10 3.94
C ASN A 29 14.00 3.13 2.80
N GLY A 30 12.71 3.18 3.12
CA GLY A 30 11.62 3.35 2.15
C GLY A 30 11.78 4.62 1.31
N PHE A 31 12.14 5.75 1.94
CA PHE A 31 12.40 7.02 1.27
C PHE A 31 13.59 6.95 0.32
N ILE A 32 14.75 6.48 0.78
CA ILE A 32 15.96 6.39 -0.04
C ILE A 32 15.69 5.49 -1.25
N LEU A 33 15.03 4.34 -1.04
CA LEU A 33 14.65 3.44 -2.12
C LEU A 33 13.67 4.10 -3.10
N ALA A 34 12.66 4.81 -2.61
CA ALA A 34 11.69 5.51 -3.46
C ALA A 34 12.38 6.59 -4.30
N VAL A 35 13.22 7.43 -3.70
CA VAL A 35 13.99 8.46 -4.42
C VAL A 35 14.94 7.83 -5.43
N PHE A 36 15.66 6.78 -5.04
CA PHE A 36 16.56 6.06 -5.94
C PHE A 36 15.80 5.52 -7.14
N ILE A 37 14.65 4.87 -6.90
CA ILE A 37 13.85 4.24 -7.97
C ILE A 37 13.22 5.29 -8.88
N TYR A 38 12.53 6.29 -8.33
CA TYR A 38 11.82 7.27 -9.13
C TYR A 38 12.74 8.25 -9.85
N ARG A 39 13.92 8.54 -9.31
CA ARG A 39 14.84 9.51 -9.92
C ARG A 39 15.92 8.87 -10.77
N PHE A 40 16.49 7.74 -10.33
CA PHE A 40 17.66 7.14 -10.98
C PHE A 40 17.35 5.82 -11.69
N ALA A 41 16.33 5.07 -11.25
CA ALA A 41 16.09 3.71 -11.73
C ALA A 41 14.91 3.56 -12.71
N ASP A 42 14.61 4.58 -13.54
CA ASP A 42 13.91 4.53 -14.86
C ASP A 42 12.63 5.38 -14.98
N ASN A 43 12.77 6.66 -15.34
CA ASN A 43 11.65 7.48 -15.87
C ASN A 43 11.13 6.93 -17.22
N GLU A 44 12.00 6.30 -18.02
CA GLU A 44 11.66 5.81 -19.37
C GLU A 44 10.65 4.66 -19.35
N GLN A 45 10.72 3.74 -18.38
CA GLN A 45 9.80 2.60 -18.30
C GLN A 45 8.37 3.04 -17.92
N LEU A 46 8.26 4.00 -17.00
CA LEU A 46 6.97 4.60 -16.64
C LEU A 46 6.40 5.41 -17.81
N GLN A 47 7.23 6.23 -18.47
CA GLN A 47 6.82 7.03 -19.63
C GLN A 47 6.37 6.13 -20.79
N ASN A 48 7.14 5.08 -21.11
CA ASN A 48 6.80 4.08 -22.13
C ASN A 48 5.49 3.36 -21.79
N LEU A 49 5.27 2.98 -20.52
CA LEU A 49 4.00 2.41 -20.07
C LEU A 49 2.84 3.40 -20.28
N ILE A 50 3.01 4.67 -19.91
CA ILE A 50 2.00 5.72 -20.09
C ILE A 50 1.67 5.87 -21.56
N GLU A 51 2.67 6.07 -22.41
CA GLU A 51 2.51 6.23 -23.84
C GLU A 51 1.76 5.03 -24.46
N ARG A 52 2.20 3.81 -24.17
CA ARG A 52 1.54 2.59 -24.66
C ARG A 52 0.10 2.47 -24.21
N VAL A 53 -0.18 2.70 -22.91
CA VAL A 53 -1.55 2.60 -22.37
C VAL A 53 -2.46 3.65 -23.01
N PHE A 54 -1.99 4.88 -23.17
CA PHE A 54 -2.80 5.96 -23.76
C PHE A 54 -3.07 5.73 -25.24
N ILE A 55 -2.08 5.28 -26.01
CA ILE A 55 -2.25 4.92 -27.43
C ILE A 55 -3.21 3.73 -27.58
N LEU A 56 -3.15 2.75 -26.68
CA LEU A 56 -3.98 1.55 -26.75
C LEU A 56 -5.39 1.74 -26.19
N SER A 57 -5.63 2.80 -25.40
CA SER A 57 -6.91 3.05 -24.74
C SER A 57 -7.94 3.61 -25.72
N SER A 58 -9.09 2.93 -25.82
CA SER A 58 -10.25 3.42 -26.57
C SER A 58 -10.92 4.63 -25.90
N ASN A 59 -10.73 4.81 -24.59
CA ASN A 59 -11.39 5.84 -23.79
C ASN A 59 -10.39 6.52 -22.83
N PRO A 60 -9.51 7.41 -23.34
CA PRO A 60 -8.48 8.07 -22.53
C PRO A 60 -9.08 8.95 -21.42
N ARG A 61 -10.28 9.53 -21.63
CA ARG A 61 -10.98 10.32 -20.59
C ARG A 61 -11.31 9.50 -19.35
N ARG A 62 -11.82 8.28 -19.52
CA ARG A 62 -12.15 7.39 -18.40
C ARG A 62 -10.89 6.92 -17.67
N LEU A 63 -9.81 6.68 -18.40
CA LEU A 63 -8.51 6.35 -17.83
C LEU A 63 -8.03 7.50 -16.93
N VAL A 64 -7.96 8.72 -17.45
CA VAL A 64 -7.54 9.93 -16.71
C VAL A 64 -8.40 10.16 -15.49
N LEU A 65 -9.73 10.06 -15.62
CA LEU A 65 -10.66 10.21 -14.49
C LEU A 65 -10.33 9.20 -13.38
N THR A 66 -10.04 7.95 -13.75
CA THR A 66 -9.70 6.92 -12.77
C THR A 66 -8.34 7.18 -12.11
N LEU A 67 -7.34 7.68 -12.84
CA LEU A 67 -6.06 8.09 -12.27
C LEU A 67 -6.25 9.24 -11.25
N TRP A 68 -7.08 10.23 -11.59
CA TRP A 68 -7.44 11.31 -10.68
C TRP A 68 -8.20 10.82 -9.45
N LEU A 69 -9.08 9.82 -9.58
CA LEU A 69 -9.75 9.20 -8.44
C LEU A 69 -8.76 8.56 -7.47
N TYR A 70 -7.75 7.84 -7.97
CA TYR A 70 -6.69 7.27 -7.11
C TYR A 70 -5.89 8.35 -6.38
N PHE A 71 -5.53 9.43 -7.09
CA PHE A 71 -4.84 10.56 -6.48
C PHE A 71 -5.70 11.26 -5.42
N GLY A 72 -6.98 11.51 -5.73
CA GLY A 72 -7.94 12.10 -4.81
C GLY A 72 -8.17 11.26 -3.55
N LEU A 73 -8.27 9.93 -3.69
CA LEU A 73 -8.35 9.02 -2.54
C LEU A 73 -7.10 9.08 -1.65
N GLY A 74 -5.92 9.19 -2.26
CA GLY A 74 -4.67 9.40 -1.51
C GLY A 74 -4.66 10.73 -0.74
N LEU A 75 -5.15 11.80 -1.35
CA LEU A 75 -5.25 13.11 -0.72
C LEU A 75 -6.26 13.11 0.44
N VAL A 76 -7.40 12.42 0.28
CA VAL A 76 -8.38 12.23 1.36
C VAL A 76 -7.75 11.47 2.53
N TRP A 77 -7.03 10.38 2.27
CA TRP A 77 -6.33 9.64 3.32
C TRP A 77 -5.31 10.51 4.06
N LEU A 78 -4.51 11.29 3.32
CA LEU A 78 -3.55 12.24 3.90
C LEU A 78 -4.26 13.28 4.79
N GLY A 79 -5.37 13.84 4.31
CA GLY A 79 -6.18 14.78 5.09
C GLY A 79 -6.73 14.19 6.39
N VAL A 80 -7.24 12.95 6.34
CA VAL A 80 -7.71 12.23 7.53
C VAL A 80 -6.57 11.93 8.49
N SER A 81 -5.38 11.56 8.00
CA SER A 81 -4.20 11.32 8.84
C SER A 81 -3.76 12.59 9.58
N ILE A 82 -3.68 13.72 8.88
CA ILE A 82 -3.32 15.00 9.49
C ILE A 82 -4.37 15.43 10.51
N ALA A 83 -5.66 15.28 10.19
CA ALA A 83 -6.74 15.58 11.12
C ALA A 83 -6.62 14.72 12.39
N TYR A 84 -6.29 13.44 12.24
CA TYR A 84 -6.06 12.55 13.37
C TYR A 84 -4.87 13.01 14.24
N VAL A 85 -3.72 13.29 13.63
CA VAL A 85 -2.52 13.77 14.35
C VAL A 85 -2.76 15.08 15.09
N THR A 86 -3.46 16.03 14.45
CA THR A 86 -3.67 17.39 14.99
C THR A 86 -4.78 17.47 16.04
N LEU A 87 -5.86 16.69 15.89
CA LEU A 87 -7.02 16.74 16.78
C LEU A 87 -6.95 15.74 17.94
N ILE A 88 -6.29 14.60 17.73
CA ILE A 88 -6.34 13.45 18.66
C ILE A 88 -4.93 13.03 19.10
N GLY A 89 -3.94 13.13 18.21
CA GLY A 89 -2.61 12.54 18.42
C GLY A 89 -1.64 13.37 19.26
N ILE A 90 -1.88 14.67 19.46
CA ILE A 90 -0.91 15.56 20.13
C ILE A 90 -1.58 16.39 21.23
N ASP A 91 -1.72 15.79 22.40
CA ASP A 91 -1.84 16.57 23.64
C ASP A 91 -0.48 17.20 23.94
N GLY A 92 -0.40 18.54 23.93
CA GLY A 92 0.85 19.29 24.10
C GLY A 92 1.60 18.95 25.39
N VAL A 93 0.88 18.49 26.42
CA VAL A 93 1.42 18.04 27.70
C VAL A 93 2.21 16.73 27.53
N THR A 94 1.66 15.75 26.81
CA THR A 94 2.29 14.42 26.64
C THR A 94 3.56 14.46 25.79
N VAL A 95 3.60 15.34 24.78
CA VAL A 95 4.78 15.52 23.91
C VAL A 95 5.91 16.21 24.68
N PHE A 96 5.58 17.18 25.52
CA PHE A 96 6.55 17.89 26.35
C PHE A 96 7.13 16.98 27.44
N GLU A 97 6.30 16.16 28.10
CA GLU A 97 6.76 15.17 29.09
C GLU A 97 7.69 14.11 28.46
N ARG A 98 7.34 13.58 27.28
CA ARG A 98 8.21 12.64 26.55
C ARG A 98 9.52 13.30 26.12
N PHE A 99 9.52 14.57 25.77
CA PHE A 99 10.74 15.29 25.42
C PHE A 99 11.66 15.52 26.64
N LEU A 100 11.09 15.84 27.80
CA LEU A 100 11.79 15.96 29.08
C LEU A 100 12.38 14.63 29.58
N SER A 101 11.82 13.49 29.16
CA SER A 101 12.35 12.16 29.52
C SER A 101 13.77 11.91 28.95
N PHE A 102 14.16 12.62 27.89
CA PHE A 102 15.53 12.60 27.40
C PHE A 102 16.40 13.53 28.26
N GLY A 103 17.22 12.97 29.15
CA GLY A 103 17.99 13.74 30.17
C GLY A 103 18.92 14.85 29.66
N TRP A 104 19.11 15.00 28.34
CA TRP A 104 19.91 16.06 27.71
C TRP A 104 19.07 17.28 27.31
N THR A 105 17.74 17.23 27.40
CA THR A 105 16.82 18.28 26.92
C THR A 105 16.51 19.37 27.95
N GLY A 106 16.95 19.21 29.20
CA GLY A 106 16.70 20.17 30.28
C GLY A 106 17.18 21.59 30.00
N GLY A 107 18.20 21.76 29.14
CA GLY A 107 18.66 23.07 28.69
C GLY A 107 17.67 23.79 27.76
N LEU A 108 16.99 23.04 26.87
CA LEU A 108 16.00 23.53 25.91
C LEU A 108 14.60 23.74 26.52
N ALA A 109 14.30 23.06 27.63
CA ALA A 109 13.01 23.16 28.33
C ALA A 109 12.78 24.50 29.04
N ARG A 110 13.81 25.36 29.16
CA ARG A 110 13.71 26.70 29.80
C ARG A 110 12.96 27.75 28.98
N TRP A 111 12.74 27.51 27.69
CA TRP A 111 12.06 28.47 26.81
C TRP A 111 10.54 28.25 26.83
N THR A 112 9.78 29.31 27.06
CA THR A 112 8.31 29.28 27.22
C THR A 112 7.57 28.78 25.97
N HIS A 113 8.16 28.91 24.77
CA HIS A 113 7.58 28.45 23.50
C HIS A 113 8.09 27.08 23.03
N THR A 114 8.93 26.38 23.80
CA THR A 114 9.52 25.09 23.37
C THR A 114 8.46 24.03 23.08
N GLY A 115 7.38 23.96 23.89
CA GLY A 115 6.30 23.00 23.68
C GLY A 115 5.53 23.22 22.38
N GLU A 116 5.22 24.48 22.04
CA GLU A 116 4.52 24.83 20.80
C GLU A 116 5.38 24.57 19.57
N LEU A 117 6.66 24.93 19.63
CA LEU A 117 7.62 24.68 18.56
C LEU A 117 7.81 23.18 18.33
N LEU A 118 7.93 22.39 19.39
CA LEU A 118 8.08 20.93 19.29
C LEU A 118 6.83 20.28 18.71
N ARG A 119 5.64 20.72 19.12
CA ARG A 119 4.38 20.26 18.51
C ARG A 119 4.31 20.59 17.03
N ALA A 120 4.68 21.80 16.64
CA ALA A 120 4.70 22.21 15.24
C ALA A 120 5.70 21.37 14.43
N LEU A 121 6.92 21.18 14.94
CA LEU A 121 7.95 20.38 14.30
C LEU A 121 7.52 18.91 14.16
N LEU A 122 6.92 18.32 15.19
CA LEU A 122 6.41 16.95 15.14
C LEU A 122 5.30 16.82 14.10
N SER A 123 4.36 17.77 14.08
CA SER A 123 3.24 17.78 13.12
C SER A 123 3.73 17.88 11.67
N VAL A 124 4.69 18.76 11.40
CA VAL A 124 5.32 18.89 10.08
C VAL A 124 6.08 17.61 9.70
N THR A 125 6.80 17.01 10.66
CA THR A 125 7.54 15.77 10.42
C THR A 125 6.61 14.62 10.05
N LEU A 126 5.53 14.44 10.82
CA LEU A 126 4.51 13.41 10.56
C LEU A 126 3.78 13.66 9.24
N PHE A 127 3.48 14.92 8.92
CA PHE A 127 2.92 15.30 7.62
C PHE A 127 3.82 14.88 6.46
N LEU A 128 5.13 15.16 6.53
CA LEU A 128 6.06 14.77 5.48
C LEU A 128 6.19 13.25 5.37
N HIS A 129 6.16 12.54 6.51
CA HIS A 129 6.18 11.09 6.56
C HIS A 129 4.96 10.47 5.85
N ASP A 130 3.76 10.98 6.14
CA ASP A 130 2.50 10.53 5.54
C ASP A 130 2.38 10.94 4.07
N LEU A 131 2.87 12.13 3.72
CA LEU A 131 2.93 12.61 2.34
C LEU A 131 3.79 11.66 1.48
N LEU A 132 4.98 11.30 1.97
CA LEU A 132 5.84 10.34 1.28
C LEU A 132 5.12 9.01 1.07
N GLN A 133 4.49 8.49 2.13
CA GLN A 133 3.78 7.22 2.09
C GLN A 133 2.65 7.25 1.07
N MET A 134 1.85 8.32 1.06
CA MET A 134 0.80 8.55 0.07
C MET A 134 1.38 8.52 -1.34
N VAL A 135 2.44 9.29 -1.61
CA VAL A 135 3.06 9.36 -2.94
C VAL A 135 3.53 7.98 -3.40
N VAL A 136 4.22 7.22 -2.55
CA VAL A 136 4.76 5.89 -2.92
C VAL A 136 3.62 4.88 -3.20
N ILE A 137 2.62 4.82 -2.33
CA ILE A 137 1.52 3.84 -2.45
C ILE A 137 0.58 4.18 -3.61
N VAL A 138 0.24 5.46 -3.79
CA VAL A 138 -0.58 5.91 -4.92
C VAL A 138 0.16 5.65 -6.23
N SER A 139 1.45 5.99 -6.33
CA SER A 139 2.25 5.74 -7.54
C SER A 139 2.29 4.25 -7.90
N TYR A 140 2.50 3.36 -6.92
CA TYR A 140 2.41 1.91 -7.14
C TYR A 140 1.03 1.46 -7.63
N SER A 141 -0.02 2.00 -7.02
CA SER A 141 -1.41 1.69 -7.37
C SER A 141 -1.75 2.12 -8.80
N LEU A 142 -1.30 3.31 -9.20
CA LEU A 142 -1.44 3.83 -10.56
C LEU A 142 -0.70 2.92 -11.55
N MET A 143 0.55 2.54 -11.27
CA MET A 143 1.29 1.63 -12.14
C MET A 143 0.61 0.27 -12.29
N CYS A 144 0.13 -0.33 -11.20
CA CYS A 144 -0.65 -1.57 -11.25
C CYS A 144 -1.95 -1.41 -12.06
N TYR A 145 -2.64 -0.27 -11.93
CA TYR A 145 -3.82 0.04 -12.73
C TYR A 145 -3.50 0.17 -14.22
N MET A 146 -2.44 0.88 -14.58
CA MET A 146 -2.01 1.07 -15.95
C MET A 146 -1.60 -0.26 -16.61
N LEU A 147 -0.83 -1.11 -15.91
CA LEU A 147 -0.50 -2.46 -16.39
C LEU A 147 -1.75 -3.30 -16.63
N ARG A 148 -2.78 -3.21 -15.77
CA ARG A 148 -4.06 -3.91 -15.99
C ARG A 148 -4.78 -3.40 -17.24
N CYS A 149 -4.88 -2.08 -17.41
CA CYS A 149 -5.52 -1.47 -18.57
C CYS A 149 -4.82 -1.89 -19.87
N TYR A 150 -3.49 -1.85 -19.89
CA TYR A 150 -2.70 -2.29 -21.03
C TYR A 150 -2.99 -3.75 -21.38
N LEU A 151 -2.97 -4.65 -20.39
CA LEU A 151 -3.20 -6.07 -20.63
C LEU A 151 -4.64 -6.37 -21.08
N LYS A 152 -5.64 -5.65 -20.55
CA LYS A 152 -7.04 -5.75 -20.99
C LYS A 152 -7.20 -5.30 -22.44
N ALA A 153 -6.60 -4.18 -22.81
CA ALA A 153 -6.65 -3.66 -24.17
C ALA A 153 -5.94 -4.60 -25.15
N LEU A 154 -4.79 -5.18 -24.79
CA LEU A 154 -4.12 -6.20 -25.61
C LEU A 154 -5.00 -7.45 -25.81
N LYS A 155 -5.66 -7.92 -24.75
CA LYS A 155 -6.59 -9.05 -24.84
C LYS A 155 -7.78 -8.74 -25.77
N GLU A 156 -8.38 -7.56 -25.62
CA GLU A 156 -9.52 -7.14 -26.46
C GLU A 156 -9.12 -7.02 -27.93
N LYS A 157 -7.98 -6.39 -28.21
CA LYS A 157 -7.46 -6.23 -29.57
C LYS A 157 -7.14 -7.56 -30.26
N LEU A 158 -6.63 -8.54 -29.51
CA LEU A 158 -6.42 -9.89 -30.00
C LEU A 158 -7.75 -10.59 -30.30
N LEU A 159 -8.73 -10.50 -29.41
CA LEU A 159 -10.05 -11.13 -29.59
C LEU A 159 -10.86 -10.55 -30.76
N LEU A 160 -10.62 -9.29 -31.11
CA LEU A 160 -11.24 -8.59 -32.22
C LEU A 160 -10.44 -8.72 -33.54
N HIS A 161 -9.35 -9.48 -33.57
CA HIS A 161 -8.45 -9.61 -34.72
C HIS A 161 -7.94 -8.25 -35.24
N THR A 162 -7.68 -7.31 -34.35
CA THR A 162 -7.12 -5.99 -34.71
C THR A 162 -5.60 -5.94 -34.61
N ILE A 163 -4.99 -7.00 -34.08
CA ILE A 163 -3.54 -7.17 -33.94
C ILE A 163 -3.19 -8.59 -34.38
N GLU A 164 -2.13 -8.71 -35.18
CA GLU A 164 -1.58 -10.01 -35.56
C GLU A 164 -1.05 -10.79 -34.35
N PRO A 165 -1.28 -12.11 -34.29
CA PRO A 165 -0.77 -13.00 -33.24
C PRO A 165 0.69 -12.77 -32.82
N LEU A 166 1.59 -12.64 -33.79
CA LEU A 166 3.03 -12.46 -33.55
C LEU A 166 3.33 -11.10 -32.88
N ASN A 167 2.66 -10.05 -33.32
CA ASN A 167 2.78 -8.72 -32.72
C ASN A 167 2.19 -8.70 -31.31
N TRP A 168 1.10 -9.42 -31.07
CA TRP A 168 0.57 -9.58 -29.71
C TRP A 168 1.57 -10.29 -28.78
N MET A 169 2.22 -11.36 -29.23
CA MET A 169 3.25 -12.05 -28.43
C MET A 169 4.43 -11.13 -28.10
N ARG A 170 4.86 -10.27 -29.03
CA ARG A 170 5.89 -9.25 -28.80
C ARG A 170 5.46 -8.25 -27.71
N GLU A 171 4.25 -7.72 -27.81
CA GLU A 171 3.70 -6.77 -26.83
C GLU A 171 3.54 -7.39 -25.43
N ILE A 172 3.19 -8.68 -25.34
CA ILE A 172 3.18 -9.43 -24.07
C ILE A 172 4.60 -9.60 -23.50
N CYS A 173 5.61 -9.75 -24.34
CA CYS A 173 7.01 -9.79 -23.88
C CYS A 173 7.43 -8.45 -23.27
N GLU A 174 7.07 -7.32 -23.90
CA GLU A 174 7.30 -5.99 -23.35
C GLU A 174 6.54 -5.77 -22.03
N PHE A 175 5.27 -6.23 -21.96
CA PHE A 175 4.52 -6.25 -20.70
C PHE A 175 5.26 -7.02 -19.60
N ARG A 176 5.85 -8.17 -19.91
CA ARG A 176 6.61 -8.97 -18.92
C ARG A 176 7.82 -8.23 -18.39
N LYS A 177 8.51 -7.43 -19.20
CA LYS A 177 9.62 -6.58 -18.75
C LYS A 177 9.12 -5.52 -17.76
N LEU A 178 8.02 -4.84 -18.09
CA LEU A 178 7.38 -3.85 -17.20
C LEU A 178 6.89 -4.49 -15.89
N LEU A 179 6.27 -5.66 -15.95
CA LEU A 179 5.83 -6.41 -14.77
C LEU A 179 7.01 -6.88 -13.91
N HIS A 180 8.10 -7.32 -14.55
CA HIS A 180 9.32 -7.72 -13.84
C HIS A 180 9.91 -6.52 -13.10
N HIS A 181 10.02 -5.37 -13.77
CA HIS A 181 10.50 -4.12 -13.17
C HIS A 181 9.63 -3.68 -11.98
N LEU A 182 8.30 -3.73 -12.11
CA LEU A 182 7.37 -3.44 -11.02
C LEU A 182 7.58 -4.39 -9.83
N ASN A 183 7.79 -5.68 -10.10
CA ASN A 183 7.97 -6.69 -9.07
C ASN A 183 9.33 -6.64 -8.38
N THR A 184 10.40 -6.19 -9.04
CA THR A 184 11.77 -6.23 -8.48
C THR A 184 12.24 -4.89 -7.93
N LYS A 185 11.97 -3.79 -8.64
CA LYS A 185 12.36 -2.45 -8.19
C LYS A 185 11.26 -1.82 -7.37
N ILE A 186 10.08 -1.60 -7.96
CA ILE A 186 9.03 -0.75 -7.39
C ILE A 186 8.35 -1.39 -6.15
N SER A 187 8.23 -2.72 -6.13
CA SER A 187 7.63 -3.44 -5.01
C SER A 187 8.43 -3.32 -3.70
N LEU A 188 9.73 -3.06 -3.76
CA LEU A 188 10.64 -3.04 -2.60
C LEU A 188 10.37 -1.87 -1.63
N PRO A 189 10.37 -0.59 -2.05
CA PRO A 189 10.02 0.52 -1.15
C PRO A 189 8.59 0.40 -0.62
N VAL A 190 7.65 -0.04 -1.48
CA VAL A 190 6.25 -0.24 -1.10
C VAL A 190 6.13 -1.32 -0.03
N ALA A 191 6.85 -2.43 -0.18
CA ALA A 191 6.91 -3.51 0.80
C ALA A 191 7.45 -3.03 2.16
N SER A 192 8.55 -2.27 2.17
CA SER A 192 9.12 -1.69 3.40
C SER A 192 8.10 -0.82 4.15
N LEU A 193 7.47 0.11 3.44
CA LEU A 193 6.42 0.99 4.01
C LEU A 193 5.17 0.20 4.43
N THR A 194 4.84 -0.88 3.72
CA THR A 194 3.70 -1.73 4.09
C THR A 194 3.95 -2.47 5.41
N VAL A 195 5.18 -2.95 5.65
CA VAL A 195 5.55 -3.54 6.95
C VAL A 195 5.44 -2.52 8.07
N LEU A 196 5.88 -1.28 7.83
CA LEU A 196 5.74 -0.19 8.78
C LEU A 196 4.27 0.09 9.13
N ASN A 197 3.38 0.13 8.13
CA ASN A 197 1.95 0.33 8.38
C ASN A 197 1.29 -0.82 9.13
N LEU A 198 1.70 -2.06 8.83
CA LEU A 198 1.24 -3.23 9.57
C LEU A 198 1.72 -3.18 11.02
N SER A 199 2.96 -2.75 11.29
CA SER A 199 3.45 -2.62 12.66
C SER A 199 2.70 -1.52 13.43
N TYR A 200 2.39 -0.38 12.80
CA TYR A 200 1.52 0.64 13.40
C TYR A 200 0.11 0.12 13.67
N THR A 201 -0.45 -0.70 12.78
CA THR A 201 -1.76 -1.33 12.99
C THR A 201 -1.73 -2.27 14.20
N VAL A 202 -0.73 -3.15 14.28
CA VAL A 202 -0.58 -4.10 15.40
C VAL A 202 -0.34 -3.36 16.72
N SER A 203 0.49 -2.32 16.72
CA SER A 203 0.73 -1.47 17.89
C SER A 203 -0.56 -0.78 18.37
N SER A 204 -1.36 -0.27 17.44
CA SER A 204 -2.65 0.37 17.75
C SER A 204 -3.67 -0.62 18.32
N VAL A 205 -3.69 -1.85 17.81
CA VAL A 205 -4.51 -2.94 18.35
C VAL A 205 -4.04 -3.32 19.76
N ALA A 206 -2.74 -3.43 20.00
CA ALA A 206 -2.21 -3.71 21.35
C ALA A 206 -2.55 -2.60 22.35
N HIS A 207 -2.43 -1.33 21.94
CA HIS A 207 -2.85 -0.18 22.75
C HIS A 207 -4.34 -0.22 23.09
N LEU A 208 -5.17 -0.63 22.12
CA LEU A 208 -6.61 -0.80 22.34
C LEU A 208 -6.91 -1.87 23.39
N PHE A 209 -6.18 -3.00 23.40
CA PHE A 209 -6.30 -4.07 24.41
C PHE A 209 -5.85 -3.66 25.81
N HIS A 210 -4.80 -2.86 25.91
CA HIS A 210 -4.29 -2.42 27.21
C HIS A 210 -5.29 -1.50 27.95
N ASN A 211 -6.04 -0.66 27.23
CA ASN A 211 -6.90 0.36 27.83
C ASN A 211 -8.38 -0.06 27.98
N MET A 212 -8.74 -1.32 27.70
CA MET A 212 -10.15 -1.76 27.66
C MET A 212 -10.91 -1.67 28.98
N THR A 213 -10.22 -1.61 30.13
CA THR A 213 -10.85 -1.70 31.44
C THR A 213 -11.37 -0.37 32.01
N ALA A 214 -11.13 0.77 31.35
CA ALA A 214 -11.47 2.09 31.92
C ALA A 214 -11.88 3.18 30.90
N CYS A 215 -12.20 2.82 29.64
CA CYS A 215 -12.23 3.82 28.58
C CYS A 215 -13.58 4.55 28.35
N PRO A 216 -13.58 5.89 28.26
CA PRO A 216 -14.65 6.66 27.64
C PRO A 216 -14.74 6.37 26.13
N ILE A 217 -15.96 6.43 25.59
CA ILE A 217 -16.28 6.08 24.19
C ILE A 217 -15.47 6.85 23.14
N ASN A 218 -14.99 8.06 23.46
CA ASN A 218 -14.21 8.90 22.56
C ASN A 218 -12.78 8.39 22.32
N ILE A 219 -12.11 7.88 23.35
CA ILE A 219 -10.74 7.33 23.21
C ILE A 219 -10.79 6.02 22.42
N PHE A 220 -11.87 5.27 22.60
CA PHE A 220 -12.15 4.06 21.87
C PHE A 220 -12.35 4.31 20.37
N THR A 221 -13.25 5.24 20.01
CA THR A 221 -13.52 5.58 18.60
C THR A 221 -12.29 6.14 17.90
N ALA A 222 -11.49 6.96 18.60
CA ALA A 222 -10.20 7.44 18.13
C ALA A 222 -9.21 6.29 17.83
N SER A 223 -9.05 5.36 18.76
CA SER A 223 -8.13 4.22 18.60
C SER A 223 -8.57 3.30 17.44
N LEU A 224 -9.87 3.05 17.30
CA LEU A 224 -10.43 2.29 16.19
C LEU A 224 -10.21 2.99 14.85
N ALA A 225 -10.42 4.31 14.79
CA ALA A 225 -10.16 5.10 13.59
C ALA A 225 -8.68 5.02 13.16
N ASN A 226 -7.75 5.06 14.12
CA ASN A 226 -6.31 4.89 13.85
C ASN A 226 -5.99 3.50 13.27
N ILE A 227 -6.54 2.43 13.86
CA ILE A 227 -6.36 1.06 13.36
C ILE A 227 -6.85 0.96 11.91
N LEU A 228 -8.04 1.49 11.61
CA LEU A 228 -8.61 1.47 10.27
C LEU A 228 -7.76 2.29 9.29
N LEU A 229 -7.26 3.45 9.71
CA LEU A 229 -6.41 4.32 8.88
C LEU A 229 -5.15 3.60 8.40
N TRP A 230 -4.41 2.96 9.31
CA TRP A 230 -3.18 2.24 9.01
C TRP A 230 -3.43 0.89 8.31
N LEU A 231 -4.51 0.21 8.65
CA LEU A 231 -4.89 -1.05 7.99
C LEU A 231 -5.28 -0.82 6.53
N VAL A 232 -6.10 0.20 6.25
CA VAL A 232 -6.53 0.51 4.87
C VAL A 232 -5.32 0.81 3.99
N ILE A 233 -4.41 1.68 4.44
CA ILE A 233 -3.23 2.03 3.65
C ILE A 233 -2.26 0.85 3.47
N ALA A 234 -2.15 -0.03 4.47
CA ALA A 234 -1.37 -1.27 4.36
C ALA A 234 -1.95 -2.26 3.34
N LEU A 235 -3.28 -2.35 3.23
CA LEU A 235 -3.94 -3.31 2.34
C LEU A 235 -4.00 -2.86 0.87
N VAL A 236 -4.00 -1.56 0.60
CA VAL A 236 -4.11 -1.01 -0.77
C VAL A 236 -3.11 -1.64 -1.75
N PRO A 237 -1.78 -1.69 -1.47
CA PRO A 237 -0.81 -2.34 -2.37
C PRO A 237 -1.15 -3.79 -2.69
N PHE A 238 -1.63 -4.56 -1.70
CA PHE A 238 -2.01 -5.95 -1.92
C PHE A 238 -3.26 -6.09 -2.79
N PHE A 239 -4.29 -5.25 -2.59
CA PHE A 239 -5.48 -5.24 -3.45
C PHE A 239 -5.11 -4.93 -4.91
N GLN A 240 -4.21 -3.97 -5.13
CA GLN A 240 -3.76 -3.60 -6.47
C GLN A 240 -2.95 -4.71 -7.13
N ALA A 241 -2.01 -5.32 -6.40
CA ALA A 241 -1.25 -6.47 -6.87
C ALA A 241 -2.14 -7.68 -7.18
N ALA A 242 -3.10 -8.00 -6.30
CA ALA A 242 -4.06 -9.08 -6.50
C ALA A 242 -4.90 -8.86 -7.76
N SER A 243 -5.42 -7.65 -7.95
CA SER A 243 -6.21 -7.29 -9.13
C SER A 243 -5.40 -7.40 -10.42
N LEU A 244 -4.12 -7.03 -10.39
CA LEU A 244 -3.22 -7.19 -11.53
C LEU A 244 -2.98 -8.67 -11.82
N THR A 245 -2.74 -9.50 -10.79
CA THR A 245 -2.59 -10.95 -10.94
C THR A 245 -3.82 -11.63 -11.52
N VAL A 246 -5.04 -11.23 -11.12
CA VAL A 246 -6.29 -11.74 -11.71
C VAL A 246 -6.36 -11.39 -13.19
N THR A 247 -6.00 -10.15 -13.57
CA THR A 247 -5.98 -9.73 -14.97
C THR A 247 -4.95 -10.52 -15.78
N CYS A 248 -3.75 -10.78 -15.22
CA CYS A 248 -2.75 -11.65 -15.84
C CYS A 248 -3.29 -13.06 -16.10
N ARG A 249 -3.98 -13.66 -15.13
CA ARG A 249 -4.61 -14.99 -15.29
C ARG A 249 -5.73 -14.97 -16.34
N GLN A 250 -6.53 -13.92 -16.40
CA GLN A 250 -7.57 -13.76 -17.42
C GLN A 250 -7.00 -13.59 -18.85
N THR A 251 -5.75 -13.16 -18.98
CA THR A 251 -5.08 -13.09 -20.28
C THR A 251 -4.44 -14.42 -20.66
N GLN A 252 -3.98 -15.24 -19.70
CA GLN A 252 -3.54 -16.61 -19.97
C GLN A 252 -4.65 -17.46 -20.60
N SER A 253 -5.89 -17.27 -20.14
CA SER A 253 -7.06 -17.95 -20.72
C SER A 253 -7.50 -17.41 -22.08
N CYS A 254 -6.87 -16.35 -22.61
CA CYS A 254 -7.26 -15.80 -23.91
C CYS A 254 -7.03 -16.76 -25.07
N GLY A 255 -5.98 -17.61 -25.01
CA GLY A 255 -5.73 -18.62 -26.04
C GLY A 255 -6.92 -19.55 -26.24
N HIS A 256 -7.53 -20.01 -25.13
CA HIS A 256 -8.75 -20.81 -25.18
C HIS A 256 -9.96 -20.03 -25.70
N LEU A 257 -10.07 -18.73 -25.38
CA LEU A 257 -11.17 -17.89 -25.87
C LEU A 257 -11.11 -17.64 -27.38
N ILE A 258 -9.92 -17.69 -27.97
CA ILE A 258 -9.72 -17.54 -29.42
C ILE A 258 -10.08 -18.85 -30.12
N SER A 259 -9.69 -20.01 -29.56
CA SER A 259 -9.98 -21.32 -30.17
C SER A 259 -11.48 -21.65 -30.22
N ILE A 260 -12.28 -21.12 -29.29
CA ILE A 260 -13.76 -21.28 -29.31
C ILE A 260 -14.50 -20.31 -30.23
N ARG A 261 -13.81 -19.35 -30.88
CA ARG A 261 -14.41 -18.33 -31.79
C ARG A 261 -13.99 -18.55 -33.26
N PRO A 262 -14.41 -19.65 -33.90
CA PRO A 262 -13.94 -20.05 -35.23
C PRO A 262 -14.30 -19.04 -36.33
N PHE A 263 -15.41 -18.30 -36.19
CA PHE A 263 -15.88 -17.38 -37.22
C PHE A 263 -15.07 -16.08 -37.32
N VAL A 264 -14.45 -15.64 -36.23
CA VAL A 264 -13.62 -14.41 -36.21
C VAL A 264 -12.21 -14.68 -36.74
N HIS A 265 -11.72 -15.91 -36.59
CA HIS A 265 -10.36 -16.31 -36.96
C HIS A 265 -10.33 -17.23 -38.19
N ARG A 266 -11.36 -17.18 -39.03
CA ARG A 266 -11.55 -18.10 -40.17
C ARG A 266 -10.39 -18.10 -41.17
N ASN A 267 -9.65 -16.99 -41.27
CA ASN A 267 -8.50 -16.83 -42.17
C ASN A 267 -7.14 -17.05 -41.47
N THR A 268 -7.13 -17.31 -40.15
CA THR A 268 -5.89 -17.57 -39.39
C THR A 268 -5.56 -19.05 -39.48
N SER A 269 -4.29 -19.38 -39.76
CA SER A 269 -3.88 -20.78 -39.85
C SER A 269 -4.09 -21.50 -38.51
N SER A 270 -4.43 -22.79 -38.54
CA SER A 270 -4.57 -23.58 -37.32
C SER A 270 -3.24 -23.68 -36.55
N GLU A 271 -2.11 -23.57 -37.24
CA GLU A 271 -0.76 -23.54 -36.66
C GLU A 271 -0.51 -22.26 -35.84
N ASP A 272 -0.87 -21.10 -36.37
CA ASP A 272 -0.77 -19.82 -35.65
C ASP A 272 -1.66 -19.81 -34.41
N LEU A 273 -2.88 -20.34 -34.54
CA LEU A 273 -3.83 -20.42 -33.43
C LEU A 273 -3.31 -21.33 -32.30
N ASN A 274 -2.76 -22.49 -32.64
CA ASN A 274 -2.14 -23.40 -31.68
C ASN A 274 -0.90 -22.78 -31.03
N THR A 275 -0.11 -22.01 -31.78
CA THR A 275 1.05 -21.29 -31.26
C THR A 275 0.63 -20.24 -30.23
N VAL A 276 -0.41 -19.46 -30.51
CA VAL A 276 -0.97 -18.48 -29.55
C VAL A 276 -1.53 -19.18 -28.32
N LEU A 277 -2.23 -20.30 -28.49
CA LEU A 277 -2.78 -21.07 -27.38
C LEU A 277 -1.67 -21.60 -26.45
N LEU A 278 -0.63 -22.21 -27.01
CA LEU A 278 0.52 -22.72 -26.27
C LEU A 278 1.30 -21.60 -25.59
N TYR A 279 1.50 -20.47 -26.27
CA TYR A 279 2.14 -19.31 -25.67
C TYR A 279 1.28 -18.75 -24.53
N ALA A 280 0.00 -18.46 -24.76
CA ALA A 280 -0.88 -17.88 -23.76
C ALA A 280 -1.01 -18.73 -22.48
N SER A 281 -1.11 -20.05 -22.64
CA SER A 281 -1.22 -21.00 -21.53
C SER A 281 0.10 -21.19 -20.76
N SER A 282 1.25 -21.07 -21.42
CA SER A 282 2.57 -21.21 -20.78
C SER A 282 3.06 -19.94 -20.07
N LEU A 283 2.42 -18.79 -20.31
CA LEU A 283 2.76 -17.53 -19.64
C LEU A 283 2.60 -17.67 -18.12
N LYS A 284 3.66 -17.43 -17.34
CA LYS A 284 3.59 -17.33 -15.88
C LYS A 284 3.73 -15.88 -15.45
N MET A 285 2.61 -15.18 -15.29
CA MET A 285 2.57 -13.75 -14.96
C MET A 285 1.74 -13.52 -13.68
N SER A 286 2.37 -12.95 -12.66
CA SER A 286 1.72 -12.58 -11.40
C SER A 286 2.41 -11.33 -10.83
N ALA A 287 1.64 -10.43 -10.25
CA ALA A 287 2.20 -9.35 -9.45
C ALA A 287 2.74 -9.93 -8.13
N LYS A 288 3.91 -9.46 -7.72
CA LYS A 288 4.61 -9.90 -6.52
C LYS A 288 4.84 -8.72 -5.59
N LEU A 289 4.48 -8.89 -4.33
CA LEU A 289 4.85 -8.01 -3.23
C LEU A 289 5.67 -8.85 -2.25
N PHE A 290 6.76 -8.32 -1.69
CA PHE A 290 7.72 -9.12 -0.89
C PHE A 290 8.33 -10.31 -1.65
N ARG A 291 8.44 -10.21 -2.98
CA ARG A 291 8.80 -11.33 -3.89
C ARG A 291 7.83 -12.53 -3.84
N MET A 292 6.72 -12.43 -3.13
CA MET A 292 5.66 -13.44 -3.07
C MET A 292 4.51 -13.09 -4.02
N PRO A 293 3.97 -14.05 -4.78
CA PRO A 293 2.83 -13.79 -5.67
C PRO A 293 1.58 -13.51 -4.84
N VAL A 294 0.90 -12.41 -5.14
CA VAL A 294 -0.32 -12.02 -4.42
C VAL A 294 -1.55 -12.63 -5.09
N SER A 295 -2.26 -13.49 -4.38
CA SER A 295 -3.54 -14.07 -4.81
C SER A 295 -4.71 -13.35 -4.16
N ALA A 296 -5.77 -13.07 -4.95
CA ALA A 296 -6.97 -12.41 -4.45
C ALA A 296 -7.71 -13.22 -3.36
N HIS A 297 -7.58 -14.55 -3.36
CA HIS A 297 -8.32 -15.42 -2.46
C HIS A 297 -7.80 -15.31 -1.01
N TYR A 298 -6.48 -15.25 -0.84
CA TYR A 298 -5.85 -15.04 0.49
C TYR A 298 -6.20 -13.66 1.05
N LEU A 299 -6.31 -12.66 0.19
CA LEU A 299 -6.64 -11.31 0.60
C LEU A 299 -8.11 -11.19 1.04
N CYS A 300 -9.03 -11.82 0.30
CA CYS A 300 -10.43 -11.89 0.71
C CYS A 300 -10.59 -12.59 2.07
N PHE A 301 -9.85 -13.68 2.30
CA PHE A 301 -9.79 -14.36 3.59
C PHE A 301 -9.26 -13.44 4.70
N LEU A 302 -8.18 -12.70 4.45
CA LEU A 302 -7.63 -11.74 5.43
C LEU A 302 -8.65 -10.66 5.80
N VAL A 303 -9.35 -10.07 4.82
CA VAL A 303 -10.39 -9.06 5.05
C VAL A 303 -11.55 -9.64 5.86
N LEU A 304 -11.95 -10.87 5.57
CA LEU A 304 -12.98 -11.57 6.34
C LEU A 304 -12.56 -11.74 7.80
N VAL A 305 -11.31 -12.16 8.05
CA VAL A 305 -10.77 -12.30 9.42
C VAL A 305 -10.76 -10.95 10.14
N CYS A 306 -10.32 -9.87 9.48
CA CYS A 306 -10.37 -8.53 10.05
C CYS A 306 -11.80 -8.09 10.38
N PHE A 307 -12.76 -8.35 9.48
CA PHE A 307 -14.17 -8.00 9.68
C PHE A 307 -14.79 -8.77 10.85
N ILE A 308 -14.56 -10.09 10.93
CA ILE A 308 -14.99 -10.91 12.07
C ILE A 308 -14.35 -10.40 13.36
N GLY A 309 -13.06 -10.05 13.34
CA GLY A 309 -12.36 -9.46 14.48
C GLY A 309 -13.02 -8.17 14.98
N VAL A 310 -13.32 -7.23 14.07
CA VAL A 310 -13.99 -5.97 14.42
C VAL A 310 -15.40 -6.22 14.96
N LEU A 311 -16.18 -7.12 14.35
CA LEU A 311 -17.54 -7.43 14.80
C LEU A 311 -17.56 -8.11 16.16
N THR A 312 -16.76 -9.17 16.33
CA THR A 312 -16.63 -9.88 17.63
C THR A 312 -16.22 -8.93 18.72
N PHE A 313 -15.28 -8.04 18.40
CA PHE A 313 -14.83 -7.04 19.33
C PHE A 313 -15.92 -6.00 19.70
N GLY A 314 -16.66 -5.50 18.72
CA GLY A 314 -17.83 -4.62 18.96
C GLY A 314 -18.92 -5.29 19.80
N MET A 315 -19.19 -6.59 19.59
CA MET A 315 -20.16 -7.34 20.39
C MET A 315 -19.71 -7.51 21.85
N CYS A 316 -18.43 -7.84 22.08
CA CYS A 316 -17.88 -7.97 23.44
C CYS A 316 -18.00 -6.66 24.24
N LEU A 317 -17.78 -5.52 23.58
CA LEU A 317 -17.91 -4.20 24.21
C LEU A 317 -19.35 -3.87 24.61
N ASN A 318 -20.32 -4.15 23.74
CA ASN A 318 -21.73 -3.89 24.03
C ASN A 318 -22.19 -4.68 25.27
N ILE A 319 -21.74 -5.93 25.42
CA ILE A 319 -22.03 -6.75 26.60
C ILE A 319 -21.40 -6.15 27.88
N SER A 320 -20.19 -5.60 27.80
CA SER A 320 -19.57 -4.95 28.95
C SER A 320 -20.25 -3.63 29.35
N LEU A 321 -20.74 -2.86 28.38
CA LEU A 321 -21.46 -1.61 28.62
C LEU A 321 -22.89 -1.83 29.13
N GLY A 322 -23.57 -2.90 28.70
CA GLY A 322 -24.91 -3.26 29.19
C GLY A 322 -24.95 -3.89 30.58
N ARG A 323 -23.79 -4.08 31.23
CA ARG A 323 -23.69 -4.55 32.64
C ARG A 323 -23.32 -3.44 33.63
N LEU A 324 -23.10 -2.21 33.16
CA LEU A 324 -22.93 -0.99 33.96
C LEU A 324 -24.26 -0.23 34.01
#